data_AF-A0A8C9TDL2-F1
#
_entry.id   AF-A0A8C9TDL2-F1
#
_cell.length_a   1.000
_cell.length_b   1.000
_cell.length_c   1.000
_cell.angle_alpha   90.00
_cell.angle_beta   90.00
_cell.angle_gamma   90.00
#
_symmetry.space_group_name_H-M   'P 1'
#
loop_
_entity.id
_entity.type
_entity.pdbx_description
1 polymer ?
#
loop_
_entity_poly.entity_id
_entity_poly.type
_entity_poly.pdbx_seq_one_letter_code
_entity_poly.pdbx_strand_id
1 'polypeptide(L)'
;MSTFHLAKHGLLACSVITEGCFLQFFVINFFSLFPLSPVTIFKFSQRIEIHKLRQGDNLILGFSIGGGIDQDPGQNPFSEDKTDKGIYVTRVTKGGPADVAGLMIGDKIMQVNGWDMTMVTHDQARKRLTKKNEDVVRLLVTRKSLEEAVRNSMM
;
A
#
# COMPACT_ATOMS: atom_id res chain seq x y z
N MET A 1 -2.34 21.69 -27.16
CA MET A 1 -2.17 21.04 -28.47
C MET A 1 -1.06 20.02 -28.30
N SER A 2 -1.43 18.79 -27.94
CA SER A 2 -0.48 17.68 -27.77
C SER A 2 -1.17 16.41 -28.27
N THR A 3 -0.68 15.90 -29.38
CA THR A 3 -1.10 14.66 -30.02
C THR A 3 -0.49 13.49 -29.26
N PHE A 4 -1.33 12.57 -28.75
CA PHE A 4 -0.89 11.32 -28.16
C PHE A 4 -1.01 10.20 -29.18
N HIS A 5 0.12 9.54 -29.46
CA HIS A 5 0.19 8.31 -30.24
C HIS A 5 -0.10 7.12 -29.30
N LEU A 6 -1.10 6.30 -29.64
CA LEU A 6 -1.35 5.03 -28.98
C LEU A 6 -0.19 4.07 -29.25
N ALA A 7 0.64 3.80 -28.23
CA ALA A 7 1.54 2.66 -28.26
C ALA A 7 0.71 1.39 -28.01
N LYS A 8 0.68 0.50 -29.01
CA LYS A 8 0.27 -0.90 -28.84
C LYS A 8 1.20 -1.54 -27.82
N HIS A 9 0.68 -1.85 -26.64
CA HIS A 9 1.03 -2.93 -25.70
C HIS A 9 0.62 -2.47 -24.30
N GLY A 10 -0.42 -3.12 -23.77
CA GLY A 10 -1.16 -2.69 -22.59
C GLY A 10 -0.30 -2.65 -21.32
N LEU A 11 -0.17 -1.45 -20.77
CA LEU A 11 0.02 -1.18 -19.34
C LEU A 11 -0.60 0.19 -19.07
N LEU A 12 -1.82 0.23 -18.54
CA LEU A 12 -2.39 1.46 -17.98
C LEU A 12 -1.78 1.65 -16.60
N ALA A 13 -0.65 2.35 -16.54
CA ALA A 13 -0.20 3.01 -15.33
C ALA A 13 -1.18 4.17 -15.06
N CYS A 14 -2.07 4.01 -14.08
CA CYS A 14 -2.93 5.10 -13.64
C CYS A 14 -2.10 6.02 -12.73
N SER A 15 -1.36 6.94 -13.35
CA SER A 15 -0.77 8.09 -12.67
C SER A 15 -1.85 9.14 -12.48
N VAL A 16 -2.47 9.19 -11.31
CA VAL A 16 -3.34 10.30 -10.90
C VAL A 16 -2.52 11.22 -10.00
N ILE A 17 -1.94 12.27 -10.60
CA ILE A 17 -1.55 13.49 -9.89
C ILE A 17 -1.96 14.64 -10.79
N THR A 18 -3.02 15.34 -10.41
CA THR A 18 -3.06 16.81 -10.24
C THR A 18 -4.45 17.23 -9.77
N GLU A 19 -4.46 17.94 -8.64
CA GLU A 19 -5.32 19.08 -8.29
C GLU A 19 -6.83 18.96 -8.57
N GLY A 20 -7.62 18.92 -7.48
CA GLY A 20 -9.03 19.28 -7.52
C GLY A 20 -9.98 18.08 -7.55
N CYS A 21 -10.67 17.92 -6.43
CA CYS A 21 -11.92 17.19 -6.27
C CYS A 21 -12.78 17.13 -7.54
N PHE A 22 -12.82 15.96 -8.21
CA PHE A 22 -13.94 15.54 -9.07
C PHE A 22 -13.94 14.02 -9.17
N LEU A 23 -14.58 13.36 -8.20
CA LEU A 23 -14.95 11.95 -8.29
C LEU A 23 -16.14 11.84 -9.25
N GLN A 24 -15.91 11.99 -10.56
CA GLN A 24 -16.91 11.63 -11.56
C GLN A 24 -16.61 10.19 -12.00
N PHE A 25 -17.49 9.29 -11.58
CA PHE A 25 -17.61 7.92 -12.06
C PHE A 25 -17.44 7.86 -13.58
N PHE A 26 -16.28 7.40 -14.05
CA PHE A 26 -16.13 6.80 -15.37
C PHE A 26 -16.06 5.29 -15.22
N VAL A 27 -17.13 4.72 -14.64
CA VAL A 27 -17.49 3.32 -14.86
C VAL A 27 -18.29 3.30 -16.16
N ILE A 28 -17.64 3.46 -17.31
CA ILE A 28 -18.32 3.37 -18.60
C ILE A 28 -17.55 2.42 -19.51
N ASN A 29 -18.11 1.22 -19.67
CA ASN A 29 -17.96 0.33 -20.82
C ASN A 29 -16.54 -0.03 -21.31
N PHE A 30 -15.76 -0.72 -20.48
CA PHE A 30 -14.62 -1.51 -20.98
C PHE A 30 -14.68 -2.99 -20.58
N PHE A 31 -15.83 -3.46 -20.09
CA PHE A 31 -16.00 -4.84 -19.60
C PHE A 31 -16.45 -5.85 -20.68
N SER A 32 -16.76 -5.41 -21.90
CA SER A 32 -17.36 -6.27 -22.93
C SER A 32 -16.39 -6.92 -23.92
N LEU A 33 -15.07 -6.66 -23.83
CA LEU A 33 -14.12 -7.03 -24.89
C LEU A 33 -12.96 -7.96 -24.48
N PHE A 34 -12.90 -8.40 -23.23
CA PHE A 34 -11.97 -9.45 -22.84
C PHE A 34 -12.67 -10.51 -21.99
N PRO A 35 -12.60 -11.80 -22.36
CA PRO A 35 -12.94 -12.88 -21.45
C PRO A 35 -11.80 -12.98 -20.42
N LEU A 36 -11.72 -11.99 -19.53
CA LEU A 36 -10.88 -12.10 -18.36
C LEU A 36 -11.66 -12.96 -17.36
N SER A 37 -11.01 -14.04 -16.94
CA SER A 37 -11.35 -14.81 -15.75
C SER A 37 -11.96 -13.91 -14.67
N PRO A 38 -13.03 -14.34 -13.99
CA PRO A 38 -13.58 -13.54 -12.91
C PRO A 38 -12.42 -13.29 -11.93
N VAL A 39 -12.28 -12.05 -11.47
CA VAL A 39 -11.40 -11.71 -10.34
C VAL A 39 -9.91 -11.46 -10.71
N THR A 40 -9.60 -10.56 -11.64
CA THR A 40 -8.41 -9.70 -11.42
C THR A 40 -8.82 -8.71 -10.32
N ILE A 41 -8.67 -9.09 -9.05
CA ILE A 41 -8.83 -8.15 -7.92
C ILE A 41 -7.89 -6.99 -8.20
N PHE A 42 -8.45 -5.83 -8.56
CA PHE A 42 -7.72 -4.58 -8.48
C PHE A 42 -7.41 -4.37 -7.00
N LYS A 43 -6.23 -4.83 -6.56
CA LYS A 43 -5.73 -4.58 -5.21
C LYS A 43 -5.54 -3.08 -5.07
N PHE A 44 -6.49 -2.43 -4.41
CA PHE A 44 -6.44 -0.99 -4.24
C PHE A 44 -5.25 -0.65 -3.34
N SER A 45 -4.26 0.00 -3.92
CA SER A 45 -3.04 0.40 -3.23
C SER A 45 -3.14 1.87 -2.86
N GLN A 46 -2.93 2.19 -1.59
CA GLN A 46 -2.86 3.55 -1.07
C GLN A 46 -1.40 3.98 -0.92
N ARG A 47 -1.09 5.21 -1.33
CA ARG A 47 0.20 5.85 -1.04
C ARG A 47 0.09 6.66 0.25
N ILE A 48 1.02 6.45 1.16
CA ILE A 48 1.07 7.14 2.46
C ILE A 48 2.46 7.73 2.64
N GLU A 49 2.54 9.02 2.95
CA GLU A 49 3.79 9.72 3.23
C GLU A 49 3.87 10.06 4.72
N ILE A 50 4.89 9.53 5.41
CA ILE A 50 5.09 9.71 6.85
C ILE A 50 6.37 10.52 7.07
N HIS A 51 6.24 11.67 7.71
CA HIS A 51 7.38 12.44 8.22
C HIS A 51 7.75 11.91 9.61
N LYS A 52 8.99 11.43 9.79
CA LYS A 52 9.44 10.91 11.07
C LYS A 52 9.46 12.02 12.12
N LEU A 53 9.03 11.68 13.33
CA LEU A 53 9.10 12.57 14.48
C LEU A 53 10.41 12.35 15.23
N ARG A 54 11.11 13.44 15.56
CA ARG A 54 12.28 13.40 16.43
C ARG A 54 11.84 13.19 17.88
N GLN A 55 12.34 12.12 18.49
CA GLN A 55 12.14 11.80 19.90
C GLN A 55 13.52 11.50 20.52
N GLY A 56 14.10 12.50 21.19
CA GLY A 56 15.50 12.48 21.61
C GLY A 56 16.44 12.36 20.40
N ASP A 57 17.36 11.41 20.46
CA ASP A 57 18.32 11.13 19.37
C ASP A 57 17.74 10.28 18.23
N ASN A 58 16.49 9.81 18.38
CA ASN A 58 15.86 8.89 17.43
C ASN A 58 14.80 9.57 16.57
N LEU A 59 14.59 9.02 15.38
CA LEU A 59 13.48 9.34 14.49
C LEU A 59 12.48 8.19 14.52
N ILE A 60 11.23 8.47 14.89
CA ILE A 60 10.19 7.47 15.04
C ILE A 60 9.08 7.65 13.99
N LEU A 61 8.50 6.54 13.55
CA LEU A 61 7.35 6.52 12.64
C LEU A 61 6.02 6.38 13.38
N GLY A 62 6.02 5.82 14.60
CA GLY A 62 4.81 5.64 15.40
C GLY A 62 3.93 4.45 14.97
N PHE A 63 4.52 3.37 14.46
CA PHE A 63 3.81 2.11 14.19
C PHE A 63 4.73 0.90 14.40
N SER A 64 4.15 -0.30 14.42
CA SER A 64 4.87 -1.58 14.53
C SER A 64 4.57 -2.47 13.32
N ILE A 65 5.53 -3.31 12.94
CA ILE A 65 5.39 -4.28 11.86
C ILE A 65 5.43 -5.72 12.36
N GLY A 66 4.84 -6.63 11.59
CA GLY A 66 4.94 -8.07 11.74
C GLY A 66 5.04 -8.76 10.38
N GLY A 67 5.39 -10.05 10.40
CA GLY A 67 5.62 -10.83 9.17
C GLY A 67 7.05 -10.72 8.65
N GLY A 68 7.26 -11.17 7.41
CA GLY A 68 8.55 -11.40 6.79
C GLY A 68 8.70 -12.87 6.37
N ILE A 69 9.51 -13.12 5.33
CA ILE A 69 9.67 -14.46 4.75
C ILE A 69 10.26 -15.49 5.73
N ASP A 70 11.00 -14.98 6.71
CA ASP A 70 11.68 -15.68 7.80
C ASP A 70 10.81 -15.88 9.05
N GLN A 71 9.56 -15.40 9.04
CA GLN A 71 8.62 -15.56 10.15
C GLN A 71 7.55 -16.62 9.83
N ASP A 72 6.88 -17.12 10.87
CA ASP A 72 5.72 -18.01 10.73
C ASP A 72 4.47 -17.20 10.30
N PRO A 73 3.97 -17.35 9.05
CA PRO A 73 2.81 -16.62 8.57
C PRO A 73 1.50 -17.06 9.25
N GLY A 74 1.45 -18.26 9.85
CA GLY A 74 0.27 -18.77 10.54
C GLY A 74 -0.14 -17.93 11.75
N GLN A 75 0.83 -17.23 12.37
CA GLN A 75 0.61 -16.36 13.53
C GLN A 75 0.10 -14.96 13.16
N ASN A 76 0.06 -14.60 11.88
CA ASN A 76 -0.37 -13.27 11.46
C ASN A 76 -1.91 -13.16 11.47
N PRO A 77 -2.53 -12.37 12.36
CA PRO A 77 -3.99 -12.24 12.41
C PRO A 77 -4.55 -11.38 11.27
N PHE A 78 -3.71 -10.59 10.59
CA PHE A 78 -4.12 -9.62 9.58
C PHE A 78 -4.19 -10.20 8.16
N SER A 79 -3.52 -11.33 7.91
CA SER A 79 -3.62 -12.03 6.63
C SER A 79 -4.81 -13.00 6.60
N GLU A 80 -5.55 -13.00 5.49
CA GLU A 80 -6.53 -14.05 5.14
C GLU A 80 -5.84 -15.33 4.67
N ASP A 81 -4.81 -15.17 3.84
CA ASP A 81 -3.96 -16.27 3.42
C ASP A 81 -2.89 -16.50 4.50
N LYS A 82 -3.04 -17.60 5.26
CA LYS A 82 -2.09 -17.99 6.31
C LYS A 82 -0.75 -18.47 5.79
N THR A 83 -0.53 -18.46 4.48
CA THR A 83 0.77 -18.64 3.84
C THR A 83 1.44 -17.31 3.46
N ASP A 84 0.72 -16.18 3.57
CA ASP A 84 1.23 -14.86 3.21
C ASP A 84 2.31 -14.38 4.19
N LYS A 85 3.52 -14.22 3.65
CA LYS A 85 4.74 -13.82 4.36
C LYS A 85 5.03 -12.32 4.28
N GLY A 86 4.09 -11.51 3.79
CA GLY A 86 4.28 -10.07 3.65
C GLY A 86 4.45 -9.33 4.97
N ILE A 87 4.77 -8.03 4.86
CA ILE A 87 4.94 -7.13 6.00
C ILE A 87 3.62 -6.43 6.31
N TYR A 88 3.15 -6.53 7.55
CA TYR A 88 1.87 -5.96 8.00
C TYR A 88 2.07 -4.97 9.14
N VAL A 89 1.24 -3.94 9.17
CA VAL A 89 1.13 -3.03 10.30
C VAL A 89 0.37 -3.71 11.43
N THR A 90 1.02 -3.92 12.57
CA THR A 90 0.44 -4.64 13.72
C THR A 90 -0.07 -3.70 14.80
N ARG A 91 0.45 -2.47 14.85
CA ARG A 91 0.05 -1.44 15.79
C ARG A 91 0.33 -0.06 15.21
N VAL A 92 -0.53 0.91 15.49
CA VAL A 92 -0.31 2.33 15.21
C VAL A 92 -0.45 3.12 16.52
N THR A 93 0.49 4.03 16.78
CA THR A 93 0.46 4.91 17.95
C THR A 93 -0.47 6.08 17.68
N LYS A 94 -1.55 6.17 18.45
CA LYS A 94 -2.54 7.26 18.33
C LYS A 94 -1.88 8.63 18.44
N GLY A 95 -2.20 9.54 17.52
CA GLY A 95 -1.61 10.87 17.38
C GLY A 95 -0.15 10.88 16.93
N GLY A 96 0.45 9.72 16.65
CA GLY A 96 1.80 9.62 16.11
C GLY A 96 1.86 9.89 14.61
N PRO A 97 3.07 9.96 14.02
CA PRO A 97 3.23 10.32 12.61
C PRO A 97 2.48 9.42 11.63
N ALA A 98 2.51 8.10 11.87
CA ALA A 98 1.80 7.13 11.04
C ALA A 98 0.27 7.28 11.13
N ASP A 99 -0.27 7.57 12.33
CA ASP A 99 -1.71 7.78 12.54
C ASP A 99 -2.18 9.02 11.79
N VAL A 100 -1.45 10.14 11.92
CA VAL A 100 -1.73 11.40 11.22
C VAL A 100 -1.64 11.24 9.70
N ALA A 101 -0.74 10.40 9.21
CA ALA A 101 -0.61 10.08 7.79
C ALA A 101 -1.70 9.13 7.26
N GLY A 102 -2.55 8.57 8.14
CA GLY A 102 -3.65 7.68 7.76
C GLY A 102 -3.25 6.22 7.57
N LEU A 103 -2.11 5.79 8.14
CA LEU A 103 -1.73 4.37 8.21
C LEU A 103 -2.62 3.66 9.24
N MET A 104 -3.11 2.47 8.89
CA MET A 104 -4.02 1.71 9.75
C MET A 104 -3.43 0.35 10.12
N ILE A 105 -3.90 -0.19 11.25
CA ILE A 105 -3.61 -1.57 11.64
C ILE A 105 -4.19 -2.51 10.58
N GLY A 106 -3.41 -3.52 10.20
CA GLY A 106 -3.78 -4.49 9.16
C GLY A 106 -3.39 -4.08 7.73
N ASP A 107 -2.90 -2.86 7.51
CA ASP A 107 -2.33 -2.48 6.22
C ASP A 107 -1.14 -3.40 5.87
N LYS A 108 -1.14 -3.93 4.65
CA LYS A 108 -0.01 -4.68 4.11
C LYS A 108 0.91 -3.73 3.38
N ILE A 109 2.18 -3.68 3.78
CA ILE A 109 3.19 -2.81 3.16
C ILE A 109 3.78 -3.50 1.94
N MET A 110 3.53 -2.93 0.77
CA MET A 110 4.03 -3.40 -0.52
C MET A 110 5.37 -2.77 -0.88
N GLN A 111 5.55 -1.49 -0.55
CA GLN A 111 6.81 -0.77 -0.82
C GLN A 111 7.17 0.23 0.29
N VAL A 112 8.47 0.46 0.47
CA VAL A 112 9.06 1.50 1.33
C VAL A 112 10.06 2.32 0.50
N ASN A 113 9.79 3.60 0.24
CA ASN A 113 10.67 4.47 -0.55
C ASN A 113 11.07 3.85 -1.90
N GLY A 114 10.12 3.18 -2.56
CA GLY A 114 10.32 2.49 -3.84
C GLY A 114 10.96 1.09 -3.73
N TRP A 115 11.40 0.67 -2.55
CA TRP A 115 11.89 -0.69 -2.33
C TRP A 115 10.72 -1.66 -2.16
N ASP A 116 10.76 -2.77 -2.89
CA ASP A 116 9.78 -3.85 -2.74
C ASP A 116 9.88 -4.50 -1.35
N MET A 117 8.73 -4.79 -0.75
CA MET A 117 8.61 -5.35 0.59
C MET A 117 7.86 -6.70 0.58
N THR A 118 7.59 -7.27 -0.59
CA THR A 118 6.75 -8.47 -0.71
C THR A 118 7.49 -9.74 -0.31
N MET A 119 8.80 -9.79 -0.55
CA MET A 119 9.67 -10.95 -0.31
C MET A 119 10.90 -10.59 0.51
N VAL A 120 10.71 -9.88 1.63
CA VAL A 120 11.79 -9.46 2.52
C VAL A 120 11.71 -10.16 3.86
N THR A 121 12.86 -10.27 4.55
CA THR A 121 12.87 -10.68 5.95
C THR A 121 12.34 -9.58 6.86
N HIS A 122 11.92 -9.94 8.07
CA HIS A 122 11.47 -9.00 9.07
C HIS A 122 12.52 -7.92 9.35
N ASP A 123 13.78 -8.34 9.52
CA ASP A 123 14.88 -7.41 9.80
C ASP A 123 15.22 -6.50 8.61
N GLN A 124 15.12 -7.01 7.38
CA GLN A 124 15.28 -6.19 6.17
C GLN A 124 14.19 -5.10 6.14
N ALA A 125 12.94 -5.45 6.41
CA ALA A 125 11.85 -4.49 6.48
C ALA A 125 12.10 -3.40 7.54
N ARG A 126 12.49 -3.81 8.75
CA ARG A 126 12.86 -2.91 9.85
C ARG A 126 13.98 -1.95 9.44
N LYS A 127 15.05 -2.46 8.83
CA LYS A 127 16.19 -1.65 8.37
C LYS A 127 15.77 -0.60 7.34
N ARG A 128 14.87 -0.94 6.41
CA ARG A 128 14.37 0.01 5.41
C ARG A 128 13.55 1.13 6.04
N LEU A 129 12.71 0.83 7.01
CA LEU A 129 11.88 1.82 7.72
C LEU A 129 12.70 2.75 8.64
N THR A 130 13.80 2.25 9.21
CA THR A 130 14.54 2.92 10.30
C THR A 130 15.84 3.61 9.88
N LYS A 131 16.07 3.80 8.58
CA LYS A 131 17.23 4.56 8.09
C LYS A 131 17.28 5.96 8.70
N LYS A 132 18.43 6.32 9.29
CA LYS A 132 18.62 7.58 10.03
C LYS A 132 18.72 8.81 9.13
N ASN A 133 19.09 8.63 7.86
CA ASN A 133 19.26 9.70 6.87
C ASN A 133 18.01 9.91 5.99
N GLU A 134 16.88 9.28 6.34
CA GLU A 134 15.62 9.42 5.62
C GLU A 134 14.56 9.90 6.61
N ASP A 135 14.31 11.21 6.63
CA ASP A 135 13.29 11.82 7.50
C ASP A 135 11.86 11.55 7.03
N VAL A 136 11.70 11.19 5.76
CA VAL A 136 10.40 10.89 5.13
C VAL A 136 10.37 9.45 4.64
N VAL A 137 9.28 8.74 4.94
CA VAL A 137 9.02 7.38 4.47
C VAL A 137 7.73 7.36 3.67
N ARG A 138 7.83 6.99 2.40
CA ARG A 138 6.71 6.80 1.48
C ARG A 138 6.39 5.33 1.38
N LEU A 139 5.19 4.97 1.83
CA LEU A 139 4.66 3.63 1.80
C LEU A 139 3.70 3.46 0.64
N LEU A 140 3.74 2.30 0.00
CA LEU A 140 2.63 1.78 -0.79
C LEU A 140 2.00 0.66 0.02
N VAL A 141 0.72 0.76 0.35
CA VAL A 141 0.01 -0.23 1.17
C VAL A 141 -1.25 -0.74 0.49
N THR A 142 -1.67 -1.96 0.78
CA THR A 142 -3.00 -2.47 0.43
C THR A 142 -3.83 -2.65 1.69
N ARG A 143 -5.11 -2.28 1.62
CA ARG A 143 -6.05 -2.31 2.74
C ARG A 143 -7.31 -3.07 2.36
N LYS A 144 -7.69 -4.06 3.17
CA LYS A 144 -8.85 -4.94 2.92
C LYS A 144 -10.16 -4.17 2.74
N SER A 145 -10.43 -3.19 3.62
CA SER A 145 -11.67 -2.42 3.56
C SER A 145 -11.84 -1.64 2.26
N LEU A 146 -10.74 -1.26 1.59
CA LEU A 146 -10.80 -0.61 0.29
C LEU A 146 -11.17 -1.61 -0.82
N GLU A 147 -10.65 -2.83 -0.75
CA GLU A 147 -11.02 -3.90 -1.68
C GLU A 147 -12.50 -4.30 -1.54
N GLU A 148 -13.00 -4.40 -0.32
CA GLU A 148 -14.42 -4.70 -0.05
C GLU A 148 -15.35 -3.55 -0.47
N ALA A 149 -14.99 -2.30 -0.16
CA ALA A 149 -15.79 -1.14 -0.57
C ALA A 149 -15.90 -1.05 -2.10
N VAL A 150 -14.80 -1.27 -2.82
CA VAL A 150 -14.80 -1.31 -4.29
C VAL A 150 -15.65 -2.47 -4.80
N ARG A 151 -15.48 -3.67 -4.23
CA ARG A 151 -16.28 -4.85 -4.59
C ARG A 151 -17.78 -4.60 -4.42
N ASN A 152 -18.19 -3.98 -3.32
CA ASN A 152 -19.59 -3.67 -3.04
C ASN A 152 -20.15 -2.55 -3.94
N SER A 153 -19.30 -1.65 -4.44
CA SER A 153 -19.73 -0.59 -5.37
C SER A 153 -19.88 -1.05 -6.82
N MET A 154 -19.35 -2.23 -7.15
CA MET A 154 -19.41 -2.84 -8.49
C MET A 154 -20.57 -3.86 -8.63
N MET A 155 -21.36 -4.06 -7.58
CA MET A 155 -22.60 -4.85 -7.59
C MET A 155 -23.81 -3.94 -7.69
#